data_AF-A0A0H2RE07-F1
#
_entry.id   AF-A0A0H2RE07-F1
#
_cell.length_a   1.000
_cell.length_b   1.000
_cell.length_c   1.000
_cell.angle_alpha   90.00
_cell.angle_beta   90.00
_cell.angle_gamma   90.00
#
_symmetry.space_group_name_H-M   'P 1'
#
loop_
_entity.id
_entity.type
_entity.pdbx_description
1 polymer ?
#
loop_
_entity_poly.entity_id
_entity_poly.type
_entity_poly.pdbx_seq_one_letter_code
_entity_poly.pdbx_strand_id
1 'polypeptide(L)'
;MLDFGDYHAVKIRLPQFGFPIPGRDPFDQAIVQMKYPEPISPGPQKDVYKIPDFEKIRFQITYGVCRAWTGSALCCVTPIQRSSRSSAWVVTRSAVQFSLAFSGHTHNPGSDRAQLPEQLVGNNERPTHHHAVWPKFKPHCRNSTVKFAIGGSDKRHEALREEATVYHEQIPSLQGSDVPTFFGYFEGEKLDSEAVRVSCIFLEDCGEHVYGSLAGLPLPDRAEIVKKIGRIHLCGLTLDDFYEGNVVHQGNAYRIVAFQHVDFGHECLWKGDRVYEGDFVPTFSEIGCPIMHNHGLELGLWKSRTSVRVFGSSCLKSEYPTQEAVDILSQGVKFFHADDVKDFHTWLKKYKQYEEDMTPEKYMETNKRPTFTRRYFGPRKDKLDH
;
A
#
# COMPACT_ATOMS: atom_id res chain seq x y z
N MET A 1 14.63 6.80 13.66
CA MET A 1 14.72 5.72 12.66
C MET A 1 15.00 4.46 13.45
N LEU A 2 14.20 3.40 13.27
CA LEU A 2 14.54 2.09 13.81
C LEU A 2 15.77 1.62 13.03
N ASP A 3 16.95 1.80 13.60
CA ASP A 3 18.18 1.28 13.02
C ASP A 3 18.35 -0.16 13.49
N PHE A 4 17.83 -1.11 12.70
CA PHE A 4 18.00 -2.53 12.96
C PHE A 4 19.42 -3.01 12.67
N GLY A 5 20.27 -2.20 12.02
CA GLY A 5 21.65 -2.59 11.70
C GLY A 5 22.50 -2.90 12.95
N ASP A 6 22.08 -2.38 14.09
CA ASP A 6 22.70 -2.60 15.39
C ASP A 6 22.17 -3.83 16.17
N TYR A 7 21.10 -4.47 15.69
CA TYR A 7 20.38 -5.49 16.46
C TYR A 7 20.34 -6.84 15.74
N HIS A 8 20.93 -7.87 16.35
CA HIS A 8 20.91 -9.24 15.85
C HIS A 8 19.64 -10.01 16.21
N ALA A 9 18.91 -9.57 17.22
CA ALA A 9 17.69 -10.22 17.67
C ALA A 9 16.64 -9.20 18.09
N VAL A 10 15.39 -9.55 17.82
CA VAL A 10 14.22 -8.75 18.12
C VAL A 10 13.24 -9.60 18.90
N LYS A 11 12.71 -9.03 19.99
CA LYS A 11 11.59 -9.62 20.72
C LYS A 11 10.28 -9.03 20.20
N ILE A 12 9.41 -9.87 19.65
CA ILE A 12 8.12 -9.47 19.08
C ILE A 12 6.95 -10.07 19.86
N ARG A 13 5.83 -9.33 19.91
CA ARG A 13 4.55 -9.79 20.50
C ARG A 13 3.65 -10.38 19.42
N LEU A 14 3.35 -11.66 19.47
CA LEU A 14 2.50 -12.34 18.50
C LEU A 14 1.08 -12.40 19.03
N PRO A 15 0.06 -11.98 18.28
CA PRO A 15 -1.32 -12.11 18.74
C PRO A 15 -1.70 -13.59 18.85
N GLN A 16 -2.35 -13.98 19.95
CA GLN A 16 -2.87 -15.34 20.10
C GLN A 16 -3.99 -15.58 19.09
N PHE A 17 -3.93 -16.70 18.37
CA PHE A 17 -5.04 -17.15 17.52
C PHE A 17 -6.20 -17.66 18.38
N GLY A 18 -7.39 -17.09 18.19
CA GLY A 18 -8.61 -17.50 18.88
C GLY A 18 -9.26 -16.36 19.66
N PHE A 19 -10.27 -16.71 20.48
CA PHE A 19 -10.90 -15.74 21.37
C PHE A 19 -9.95 -15.41 22.53
N PRO A 20 -9.82 -14.12 22.91
CA PRO A 20 -9.04 -13.74 24.09
C PRO A 20 -9.53 -14.49 25.32
N ILE A 21 -8.62 -15.15 26.04
CA ILE A 21 -8.95 -15.83 27.30
C ILE A 21 -8.87 -14.78 28.43
N PRO A 22 -9.95 -14.54 29.20
CA PRO A 22 -9.92 -13.58 30.30
C PRO A 22 -8.78 -13.87 31.28
N GLY A 23 -8.01 -12.83 31.64
CA GLY A 23 -6.88 -12.94 32.58
C GLY A 23 -5.57 -13.45 31.96
N ARG A 24 -5.55 -13.81 30.68
CA ARG A 24 -4.32 -14.14 29.95
C ARG A 24 -3.87 -12.96 29.09
N ASP A 25 -2.55 -12.77 28.96
CA ASP A 25 -2.00 -11.85 27.97
C ASP A 25 -2.47 -12.29 26.56
N PRO A 26 -3.16 -11.42 25.79
CA PRO A 26 -3.62 -11.75 24.43
C PRO A 26 -2.46 -11.88 23.43
N PHE A 27 -1.22 -11.67 23.87
CA PHE A 27 -0.02 -11.80 23.07
C PHE A 27 0.91 -12.86 23.63
N ASP A 28 1.45 -13.66 22.72
CA ASP A 28 2.61 -14.49 22.94
C ASP A 28 3.89 -13.69 22.66
N GLN A 29 5.05 -14.19 23.09
CA GLN A 29 6.34 -13.59 22.80
C GLN A 29 7.20 -14.51 21.94
N ALA A 30 7.89 -13.95 20.95
CA ALA A 30 8.90 -14.64 20.17
C ALA A 30 10.21 -13.86 20.16
N ILE A 31 11.33 -14.57 20.17
CA ILE A 31 12.64 -14.00 19.90
C ILE A 31 13.03 -14.45 18.49
N VAL A 32 13.21 -13.48 17.61
CA VAL A 32 13.62 -13.71 16.24
C VAL A 32 15.01 -13.12 16.02
N GLN A 33 15.86 -13.84 15.31
CA GLN A 33 17.22 -13.42 14.98
C GLN A 33 17.27 -12.97 13.52
N MET A 34 17.99 -11.88 13.27
CA MET A 34 18.20 -11.39 11.91
C MET A 34 18.98 -12.43 11.11
N LYS A 35 18.48 -12.75 9.92
CA LYS A 35 19.14 -13.63 8.96
C LYS A 35 19.67 -12.84 7.77
N TYR A 36 18.97 -11.78 7.33
CA TYR A 36 19.40 -10.94 6.22
C TYR A 36 19.13 -9.44 6.47
N PRO A 37 20.05 -8.53 6.10
CA PRO A 37 21.40 -8.83 5.58
C PRO A 37 22.26 -9.58 6.59
N GLU A 38 23.21 -10.40 6.12
CA GLU A 38 24.15 -11.04 7.04
C GLU A 38 24.99 -9.95 7.74
N PRO A 39 25.19 -10.04 9.06
CA PRO A 39 25.95 -9.02 9.77
C PRO A 39 27.41 -9.02 9.32
N ILE A 40 27.89 -7.85 8.90
CA ILE A 40 29.21 -7.65 8.27
C ILE A 40 30.38 -7.99 9.23
N SER A 41 30.14 -8.07 10.54
CA SER A 41 31.10 -8.57 11.52
C SER A 41 30.40 -8.83 12.87
N PRO A 42 30.82 -9.84 13.67
CA PRO A 42 30.36 -10.02 15.04
C PRO A 42 30.98 -8.93 15.94
N GLY A 43 30.56 -7.68 15.73
CA GLY A 43 30.87 -6.58 16.63
C GLY A 43 30.28 -6.82 18.03
N PRO A 44 30.65 -5.99 19.03
CA PRO A 44 30.15 -6.11 20.39
C PRO A 44 28.61 -6.15 20.37
N GLN A 45 28.10 -7.29 20.83
CA GLN A 45 26.69 -7.68 20.71
C GLN A 45 25.82 -6.71 21.53
N LYS A 46 25.01 -5.89 20.86
CA LYS A 46 23.99 -5.08 21.53
C LYS A 46 22.83 -5.97 21.97
N ASP A 47 22.18 -5.57 23.08
CA ASP A 47 21.03 -6.26 23.68
C ASP A 47 19.87 -6.49 22.68
N VAL A 48 19.02 -7.47 22.99
CA VAL A 48 17.80 -7.78 22.22
C VAL A 48 16.91 -6.54 22.12
N TYR A 49 16.61 -6.09 20.88
CA TYR A 49 15.68 -4.98 20.68
C TYR A 49 14.27 -5.42 21.06
N LYS A 50 13.66 -4.71 22.00
CA LYS A 50 12.25 -4.92 22.37
C LYS A 50 11.40 -3.99 21.54
N ILE A 51 10.60 -4.57 20.65
CA ILE A 51 9.59 -3.79 19.95
C ILE A 51 8.49 -3.46 20.95
N PRO A 52 8.16 -2.16 21.17
CA PRO A 52 7.04 -1.78 22.01
C PRO A 52 5.75 -2.33 21.42
N ASP A 53 4.71 -2.41 22.24
CA ASP A 53 3.41 -2.95 21.83
C ASP A 53 2.94 -2.41 20.49
N PHE A 54 2.44 -3.30 19.63
CA PHE A 54 1.87 -2.91 18.35
C PHE A 54 0.66 -2.02 18.60
N GLU A 55 0.67 -0.81 18.03
CA GLU A 55 -0.47 0.11 18.14
C GLU A 55 -1.72 -0.47 17.48
N LYS A 56 -1.50 -1.27 16.42
CA LYS A 56 -2.53 -1.87 15.61
C LYS A 56 -2.02 -3.16 15.01
N ILE A 57 -2.88 -4.17 15.02
CA ILE A 57 -2.65 -5.42 14.30
C ILE A 57 -3.84 -5.62 13.38
N ARG A 58 -3.57 -5.91 12.11
CA ARG A 58 -4.57 -6.32 11.15
C ARG A 58 -4.18 -7.68 10.61
N PHE A 59 -5.10 -8.61 10.80
CA PHE A 59 -5.01 -9.91 10.19
C PHE A 59 -5.48 -9.80 8.74
N GLN A 60 -4.58 -10.08 7.81
CA GLN A 60 -4.95 -10.38 6.44
C GLN A 60 -4.89 -11.91 6.30
N ILE A 61 -6.06 -12.52 6.08
CA ILE A 61 -6.16 -13.99 6.03
C ILE A 61 -5.49 -14.53 4.76
N THR A 62 -5.27 -13.68 3.75
CA THR A 62 -4.49 -14.01 2.55
C THR A 62 -3.12 -14.56 2.97
N TYR A 63 -2.96 -15.88 2.79
CA TYR A 63 -1.75 -16.67 3.05
C TYR A 63 -1.34 -16.85 4.52
N GLY A 64 -2.20 -16.48 5.48
CA GLY A 64 -1.91 -16.63 6.91
C GLY A 64 -0.83 -15.67 7.41
N VAL A 65 -0.71 -14.52 6.77
CA VAL A 65 0.32 -13.52 7.06
C VAL A 65 -0.30 -12.32 7.80
N CYS A 66 0.22 -12.02 8.98
CA CYS A 66 -0.28 -10.90 9.76
C CYS A 66 0.53 -9.64 9.47
N ARG A 67 -0.15 -8.47 9.47
CA ARG A 67 0.50 -7.17 9.44
C ARG A 67 0.31 -6.46 10.77
N ALA A 68 1.41 -6.01 11.34
CA ALA A 68 1.40 -5.24 12.58
C ALA A 68 2.15 -3.93 12.40
N TRP A 69 1.60 -2.85 12.96
CA TRP A 69 2.16 -1.52 12.91
C TRP A 69 2.78 -1.16 14.24
N THR A 70 3.99 -0.60 14.18
CA THR A 70 4.60 0.08 15.31
C THR A 70 4.50 1.58 15.07
N GLY A 71 3.95 2.31 16.04
CA GLY A 71 3.97 3.76 16.03
C GLY A 71 4.49 4.26 17.38
N SER A 72 5.00 5.49 17.36
CA SER A 72 5.23 6.24 18.58
C SER A 72 3.88 6.76 19.06
N ALA A 73 3.43 6.30 20.23
CA ALA A 73 2.14 6.62 20.89
C ALA A 73 1.87 8.12 21.18
N LEU A 74 2.60 9.04 20.56
CA LEU A 74 2.65 10.47 20.85
C LEU A 74 1.97 11.37 19.80
N CYS A 75 1.32 10.84 18.76
CA CYS A 75 0.66 11.69 17.76
C CYS A 75 -0.77 11.23 17.41
N CYS A 76 -1.73 12.09 17.79
CA CYS A 76 -3.09 12.22 17.26
C CYS A 76 -4.17 11.24 17.77
N VAL A 77 -4.81 11.63 18.89
CA VAL A 77 -6.18 11.21 19.20
C VAL A 77 -7.14 12.10 18.39
N THR A 78 -7.81 11.55 17.37
CA THR A 78 -9.02 12.17 16.79
C THR A 78 -10.22 11.24 17.01
N PRO A 79 -11.39 11.76 17.43
CA PRO A 79 -12.57 10.95 17.64
C PRO A 79 -13.25 10.66 16.29
N ILE A 80 -13.58 9.39 16.03
CA ILE A 80 -14.31 8.98 14.81
C ILE A 80 -15.74 8.57 15.18
N GLN A 81 -16.70 9.17 14.46
CA GLN A 81 -18.12 8.83 14.44
C GLN A 81 -18.36 7.46 13.77
N ARG A 82 -19.30 6.69 14.34
CA ARG A 82 -19.74 5.39 13.82
C ARG A 82 -20.53 5.54 12.53
N SER A 83 -20.17 4.79 11.51
CA SER A 83 -21.00 4.46 10.35
C SER A 83 -21.19 2.95 10.29
N SER A 84 -22.42 2.50 10.10
CA SER A 84 -22.83 1.10 10.12
C SER A 84 -23.07 0.58 8.69
N ARG A 85 -22.37 -0.52 8.33
CA ARG A 85 -22.92 -1.78 7.79
C ARG A 85 -21.90 -2.57 6.94
N SER A 86 -21.90 -3.87 7.22
CA SER A 86 -21.46 -5.03 6.42
C SER A 86 -20.00 -5.50 6.50
N SER A 87 -19.89 -6.83 6.69
CA SER A 87 -18.72 -7.70 6.89
C SER A 87 -18.02 -7.55 8.25
N ALA A 88 -18.06 -8.62 9.04
CA ALA A 88 -17.49 -8.69 10.38
C ALA A 88 -15.95 -8.66 10.30
N TRP A 89 -15.36 -7.59 10.79
CA TRP A 89 -13.92 -7.43 11.00
C TRP A 89 -13.66 -7.37 12.50
N VAL A 90 -12.79 -8.24 13.02
CA VAL A 90 -12.27 -8.08 14.39
C VAL A 90 -11.17 -7.02 14.33
N VAL A 91 -11.54 -5.78 14.61
CA VAL A 91 -10.60 -4.72 14.99
C VAL A 91 -10.47 -4.79 16.51
N THR A 92 -9.43 -5.44 17.03
CA THR A 92 -9.07 -5.29 18.43
C THR A 92 -8.38 -3.95 18.62
N ARG A 93 -9.16 -2.91 18.91
CA ARG A 93 -8.65 -1.74 19.64
C ARG A 93 -8.72 -2.06 21.12
N SER A 94 -7.63 -2.56 21.69
CA SER A 94 -7.51 -2.62 23.15
C SER A 94 -7.15 -1.23 23.65
N ALA A 95 -8.16 -0.44 24.03
CA ALA A 95 -7.95 0.76 24.83
C ALA A 95 -7.82 0.30 26.30
N VAL A 96 -6.61 0.23 26.82
CA VAL A 96 -6.39 0.13 28.27
C VAL A 96 -6.47 1.55 28.83
N GLN A 97 -7.60 1.88 29.43
CA GLN A 97 -7.83 3.15 30.10
C GLN A 97 -7.13 3.10 31.46
N PHE A 98 -5.99 3.80 31.60
CA PHE A 98 -5.40 4.04 32.92
C PHE A 98 -5.99 5.31 33.52
N SER A 99 -6.74 5.14 34.61
CA SER A 99 -7.13 6.20 35.53
C SER A 99 -5.96 6.52 36.45
N LEU A 100 -5.29 7.67 36.26
CA LEU A 100 -4.28 8.15 37.21
C LEU A 100 -4.94 9.14 38.18
N ALA A 101 -5.10 8.72 39.42
CA ALA A 101 -5.41 9.58 40.55
C ALA A 101 -4.12 10.30 40.98
N PHE A 102 -4.11 11.63 40.90
CA PHE A 102 -3.03 12.45 41.45
C PHE A 102 -3.23 12.61 42.96
N SER A 103 -2.23 12.16 43.73
CA SER A 103 -1.96 12.63 45.08
C SER A 103 -0.61 13.35 45.02
N GLY A 104 -0.64 14.67 44.99
CA GLY A 104 0.54 15.51 44.95
C GLY A 104 1.06 15.78 46.36
N HIS A 105 2.38 15.78 46.54
CA HIS A 105 3.07 16.56 47.58
C HIS A 105 4.31 17.20 46.95
N THR A 106 4.36 18.52 47.05
CA THR A 106 5.43 19.40 46.59
C THR A 106 6.55 19.49 47.62
N HIS A 107 7.82 19.52 47.18
CA HIS A 107 8.84 20.40 47.77
C HIS A 107 10.06 20.54 46.83
N ASN A 108 10.44 21.80 46.59
CA ASN A 108 11.74 22.31 46.14
C ASN A 108 12.18 23.33 47.25
N PRO A 109 13.40 23.93 47.33
CA PRO A 109 14.42 24.13 46.27
C PRO A 109 15.92 24.10 46.75
N GLY A 110 16.86 24.45 45.86
CA GLY A 110 18.23 24.95 46.16
C GLY A 110 19.27 24.57 45.09
N SER A 111 19.57 25.43 44.11
CA SER A 111 20.70 26.40 44.04
C SER A 111 22.11 25.79 44.18
N ASP A 112 22.92 25.82 43.12
CA ASP A 112 24.13 26.65 43.09
C ASP A 112 24.90 26.62 41.75
N ARG A 113 25.71 27.67 41.60
CA ARG A 113 26.31 28.28 40.42
C ARG A 113 27.83 28.09 40.50
N ALA A 114 28.52 27.80 39.39
CA ALA A 114 29.95 28.09 39.26
C ALA A 114 30.39 28.24 37.79
N GLN A 115 31.28 29.21 37.58
CA GLN A 115 31.80 29.70 36.31
C GLN A 115 33.12 29.00 35.90
N LEU A 116 33.36 29.02 34.58
CA LEU A 116 34.58 28.99 33.75
C LEU A 116 35.96 29.25 34.41
N PRO A 117 37.08 28.81 33.76
CA PRO A 117 37.74 29.67 32.77
C PRO A 117 38.24 28.98 31.48
N GLU A 118 38.59 29.85 30.55
CA GLU A 118 38.92 29.70 29.13
C GLU A 118 40.46 29.65 28.88
N GLN A 119 40.85 29.34 27.63
CA GLN A 119 42.18 29.47 26.98
C GLN A 119 43.18 28.30 27.13
N LEU A 120 43.94 27.82 26.12
CA LEU A 120 44.64 28.47 24.99
C LEU A 120 44.88 27.52 23.78
N VAL A 121 44.86 28.14 22.60
CA VAL A 121 45.65 27.98 21.34
C VAL A 121 46.61 26.78 21.17
N GLY A 122 46.49 26.11 20.02
CA GLY A 122 47.55 25.27 19.43
C GLY A 122 47.30 24.96 17.95
N ASN A 123 48.07 25.59 17.06
CA ASN A 123 48.13 25.32 15.62
C ASN A 123 48.75 23.93 15.36
N ASN A 124 48.21 23.18 14.39
CA ASN A 124 49.02 22.29 13.55
C ASN A 124 48.27 21.86 12.27
N GLU A 125 49.02 21.88 11.18
CA GLU A 125 48.62 21.58 9.81
C GLU A 125 48.52 20.08 9.49
N ARG A 126 47.79 19.77 8.40
CA ARG A 126 47.66 18.52 7.61
C ARG A 126 46.51 17.57 8.01
N PRO A 127 46.01 16.69 7.11
CA PRO A 127 45.81 16.79 5.66
C PRO A 127 44.32 16.66 5.27
N THR A 128 43.96 17.05 4.05
CA THR A 128 42.61 16.98 3.49
C THR A 128 42.09 15.55 3.38
N HIS A 129 41.32 15.11 4.38
CA HIS A 129 40.39 13.99 4.25
C HIS A 129 39.08 14.49 3.64
N HIS A 130 38.70 13.91 2.50
CA HIS A 130 37.35 14.01 1.95
C HIS A 130 36.38 13.32 2.93
N HIS A 131 35.91 14.05 3.93
CA HIS A 131 34.73 13.67 4.68
C HIS A 131 33.52 13.86 3.77
N ALA A 132 32.95 12.76 3.29
CA ALA A 132 31.58 12.74 2.80
C ALA A 132 30.68 13.21 3.96
N VAL A 133 30.28 14.48 3.92
CA VAL A 133 29.28 15.03 4.81
C VAL A 133 27.95 14.46 4.37
N TRP A 134 27.56 13.33 4.96
CA TRP A 134 26.17 12.88 4.90
C TRP A 134 25.30 13.97 5.55
N PRO A 135 24.26 14.46 4.86
CA PRO A 135 23.35 15.43 5.47
C PRO A 135 22.85 14.87 6.80
N LYS A 136 22.92 15.69 7.87
CA LYS A 136 22.26 15.39 9.14
C LYS A 136 20.74 15.36 8.90
N PHE A 137 20.23 14.23 8.43
CA PHE A 137 18.81 13.96 8.32
C PHE A 137 18.23 13.96 9.73
N LYS A 138 17.32 14.88 10.03
CA LYS A 138 16.48 14.78 11.23
C LYS A 138 15.71 13.46 11.12
N PRO A 139 15.89 12.50 12.04
CA PRO A 139 15.26 11.20 11.93
C PRO A 139 13.77 11.37 12.18
N HIS A 140 12.98 11.47 11.11
CA HIS A 140 11.56 11.15 11.23
C HIS A 140 11.51 9.69 11.70
N CYS A 141 10.88 9.42 12.83
CA CYS A 141 10.55 8.06 13.22
C CYS A 141 9.61 7.53 12.14
N ARG A 142 10.18 6.82 11.16
CA ARG A 142 9.39 6.11 10.17
C ARG A 142 8.71 4.96 10.91
N ASN A 143 7.39 4.91 10.82
CA ASN A 143 6.63 3.76 11.27
C ASN A 143 7.10 2.52 10.49
N SER A 144 7.03 1.36 11.12
CA SER A 144 7.38 0.09 10.49
C SER A 144 6.18 -0.83 10.42
N THR A 145 6.12 -1.61 9.35
CA THR A 145 5.21 -2.75 9.20
C THR A 145 5.98 -4.04 9.38
N VAL A 146 5.42 -4.96 10.16
CA VAL A 146 5.94 -6.32 10.31
C VAL A 146 5.01 -7.27 9.57
N LYS A 147 5.58 -8.09 8.68
CA LYS A 147 4.88 -9.17 7.99
C LYS A 147 5.46 -10.49 8.49
N PHE A 148 4.65 -11.36 9.06
CA PHE A 148 5.15 -12.57 9.72
C PHE A 148 4.35 -13.84 9.41
N ALA A 149 5.04 -14.97 9.47
CA ALA A 149 4.52 -16.33 9.42
C ALA A 149 4.78 -17.03 10.77
N ILE A 150 3.77 -17.69 11.32
CA ILE A 150 3.84 -18.45 12.57
C ILE A 150 3.37 -19.87 12.30
N GLY A 151 4.23 -20.85 12.60
CA GLY A 151 3.93 -22.26 12.41
C GLY A 151 3.49 -22.62 10.98
N GLY A 152 2.89 -23.81 10.85
CA GLY A 152 2.43 -24.31 9.56
C GLY A 152 3.54 -24.96 8.72
N SER A 153 3.27 -25.13 7.42
CA SER A 153 4.21 -25.78 6.51
C SER A 153 5.41 -24.90 6.17
N ASP A 154 6.56 -25.53 5.90
CA ASP A 154 7.80 -24.84 5.53
C ASP A 154 7.63 -23.87 4.36
N LYS A 155 6.67 -24.14 3.46
CA LYS A 155 6.33 -23.30 2.31
C LYS A 155 6.03 -21.83 2.66
N ARG A 156 5.39 -21.53 3.80
CA ARG A 156 5.09 -20.13 4.17
C ARG A 156 6.34 -19.37 4.62
N HIS A 157 7.21 -20.05 5.36
CA HIS A 157 8.47 -19.49 5.80
C HIS A 157 9.44 -19.29 4.63
N GLU A 158 9.44 -20.25 3.70
CA GLU A 158 10.17 -20.19 2.43
C GLU A 158 9.71 -19.03 1.56
N ALA A 159 8.40 -18.89 1.29
CA ALA A 159 7.87 -17.76 0.51
C ALA A 159 8.21 -16.39 1.14
N LEU A 160 8.22 -16.29 2.47
CA LEU A 160 8.62 -15.05 3.14
C LEU A 160 10.13 -14.78 3.03
N ARG A 161 10.96 -15.82 3.00
CA ARG A 161 12.40 -15.72 2.77
C ARG A 161 12.72 -15.34 1.33
N GLU A 162 12.01 -15.92 0.36
CA GLU A 162 12.12 -15.56 -1.06
C GLU A 162 11.75 -14.08 -1.28
N GLU A 163 10.63 -13.63 -0.72
CA GLU A 163 10.24 -12.21 -0.76
C GLU A 163 11.31 -11.30 -0.13
N ALA A 164 11.89 -11.70 1.01
CA ALA A 164 12.99 -10.95 1.63
C ALA A 164 14.23 -10.86 0.74
N THR A 165 14.54 -11.95 0.03
CA THR A 165 15.66 -12.03 -0.91
C THR A 165 15.48 -11.04 -2.07
N VAL A 166 14.26 -10.90 -2.59
CA VAL A 166 13.92 -9.89 -3.60
C VAL A 166 14.26 -8.49 -3.11
N TYR A 167 13.75 -8.10 -1.94
CA TYR A 167 14.03 -6.77 -1.38
C TYR A 167 15.53 -6.52 -1.18
N HIS A 168 16.24 -7.51 -0.64
CA HIS A 168 17.63 -7.36 -0.26
C HIS A 168 18.57 -7.34 -1.47
N GLU A 169 18.42 -8.29 -2.37
CA GLU A 169 19.40 -8.57 -3.43
C GLU A 169 19.01 -7.94 -4.76
N GLN A 170 17.73 -7.91 -5.10
CA GLN A 170 17.29 -7.63 -6.48
C GLN A 170 16.88 -6.17 -6.68
N ILE A 171 16.27 -5.54 -5.67
CA ILE A 171 15.73 -4.18 -5.76
C ILE A 171 16.20 -3.20 -4.66
N PRO A 172 17.46 -3.24 -4.18
CA PRO A 172 17.92 -2.32 -3.15
C PRO A 172 17.84 -0.84 -3.59
N SER A 173 18.01 -0.57 -4.89
CA SER A 173 17.95 0.78 -5.45
C SER A 173 16.55 1.40 -5.49
N LEU A 174 15.49 0.59 -5.32
CA LEU A 174 14.09 1.02 -5.40
C LEU A 174 13.47 1.28 -4.01
N GLN A 175 14.20 0.94 -2.96
CA GLN A 175 13.71 1.03 -1.58
C GLN A 175 13.52 2.48 -1.14
N GLY A 176 12.38 2.74 -0.49
CA GLY A 176 12.01 4.06 0.00
C GLY A 176 11.38 4.98 -1.05
N SER A 177 11.42 4.61 -2.35
CA SER A 177 10.83 5.38 -3.45
C SER A 177 9.71 4.62 -4.17
N ASP A 178 9.97 3.41 -4.63
CA ASP A 178 9.04 2.61 -5.43
C ASP A 178 8.53 1.41 -4.66
N VAL A 179 9.35 0.89 -3.75
CA VAL A 179 9.01 -0.19 -2.82
C VAL A 179 9.34 0.26 -1.39
N PRO A 180 8.77 -0.38 -0.36
CA PRO A 180 9.12 -0.06 1.03
C PRO A 180 10.61 -0.24 1.30
N THR A 181 11.16 0.55 2.21
CA THR A 181 12.47 0.26 2.80
C THR A 181 12.41 -1.09 3.52
N PHE A 182 13.34 -2.00 3.22
CA PHE A 182 13.49 -3.30 3.85
C PHE A 182 14.52 -3.21 4.98
N PHE A 183 14.06 -3.48 6.19
CA PHE A 183 14.91 -3.40 7.38
C PHE A 183 15.57 -4.72 7.74
N GLY A 184 15.01 -5.85 7.29
CA GLY A 184 15.59 -7.17 7.49
C GLY A 184 14.57 -8.30 7.55
N TYR A 185 15.08 -9.52 7.43
CA TYR A 185 14.35 -10.76 7.63
C TYR A 185 14.87 -11.48 8.87
N PHE A 186 13.94 -11.98 9.68
CA PHE A 186 14.24 -12.58 10.97
C PHE A 186 13.56 -13.94 11.11
N GLU A 187 14.23 -14.87 11.77
CA GLU A 187 13.70 -16.20 12.10
C GLU A 187 13.95 -16.54 13.57
N GLY A 188 13.03 -17.24 14.20
CA GLY A 188 13.20 -17.74 15.55
C GLY A 188 12.01 -18.58 16.00
N GLU A 189 11.77 -18.59 17.30
CA GLU A 189 10.76 -19.46 17.92
C GLU A 189 9.98 -18.69 18.99
N LYS A 190 8.74 -19.15 19.25
CA LYS A 190 7.91 -18.66 20.35
C LYS A 190 8.50 -19.12 21.70
N LEU A 191 8.49 -18.24 22.70
CA LEU A 191 9.08 -18.48 24.02
C LEU A 191 8.21 -19.32 24.97
N ASP A 192 6.89 -19.13 24.93
CA ASP A 192 6.00 -19.54 26.04
C ASP A 192 5.08 -20.74 25.70
N SER A 193 5.32 -21.44 24.59
CA SER A 193 4.60 -22.68 24.22
C SER A 193 5.54 -23.67 23.54
N GLU A 194 5.01 -24.81 23.03
CA GLU A 194 5.71 -25.64 22.05
C GLU A 194 6.48 -24.73 21.07
N ALA A 195 7.75 -25.08 20.81
CA ALA A 195 8.67 -24.27 20.02
C ALA A 195 8.14 -24.15 18.58
N VAL A 196 7.29 -23.14 18.37
CA VAL A 196 6.68 -22.86 17.07
C VAL A 196 7.58 -21.88 16.35
N ARG A 197 8.02 -22.28 15.16
CA ARG A 197 8.82 -21.46 14.25
C ARG A 197 8.08 -20.16 13.90
N VAL A 198 8.84 -19.08 13.88
CA VAL A 198 8.38 -17.74 13.49
C VAL A 198 9.36 -17.17 12.50
N SER A 199 8.86 -16.63 11.39
CA SER A 199 9.65 -15.82 10.46
C SER A 199 8.97 -14.49 10.22
N CYS A 200 9.72 -13.41 10.08
CA CYS A 200 9.16 -12.10 9.76
C CYS A 200 10.08 -11.25 8.89
N ILE A 201 9.47 -10.36 8.10
CA ILE A 201 10.16 -9.23 7.45
C ILE A 201 9.70 -7.93 8.10
N PHE A 202 10.65 -7.01 8.24
CA PHE A 202 10.40 -5.64 8.66
C PHE A 202 10.51 -4.72 7.46
N LEU A 203 9.45 -3.95 7.22
CA LEU A 203 9.34 -3.01 6.11
C LEU A 203 8.94 -1.62 6.62
N GLU A 204 9.24 -0.60 5.84
CA GLU A 204 8.67 0.74 6.00
C GLU A 204 7.14 0.70 5.93
N ASP A 205 6.47 1.37 6.87
CA ASP A 205 5.03 1.59 6.78
C ASP A 205 4.72 2.66 5.73
N CYS A 206 4.22 2.18 4.59
CA CYS A 206 3.89 3.01 3.44
C CYS A 206 2.39 3.32 3.34
N GLY A 207 1.66 3.20 4.46
CA GLY A 207 0.26 3.56 4.59
C GLY A 207 -0.70 2.42 4.28
N GLU A 208 -1.81 2.77 3.63
CA GLU A 208 -2.96 1.88 3.44
C GLU A 208 -3.01 1.34 2.02
N HIS A 209 -3.67 0.20 1.81
CA HIS A 209 -3.88 -0.34 0.48
C HIS A 209 -4.75 0.57 -0.37
N VAL A 210 -4.52 0.59 -1.68
CA VAL A 210 -5.51 1.16 -2.59
C VAL A 210 -6.77 0.29 -2.55
N TYR A 211 -7.91 0.92 -2.24
CA TYR A 211 -9.21 0.26 -2.20
C TYR A 211 -9.99 0.54 -3.49
N GLY A 212 -10.57 -0.52 -4.07
CA GLY A 212 -11.27 -0.43 -5.35
C GLY A 212 -10.33 -0.42 -6.55
N SER A 213 -10.87 -0.43 -7.76
CA SER A 213 -10.09 -0.66 -8.98
C SER A 213 -8.98 0.37 -9.19
N LEU A 214 -7.77 -0.10 -9.53
CA LEU A 214 -6.65 0.78 -9.91
C LEU A 214 -6.99 1.69 -11.09
N ALA A 215 -7.84 1.24 -12.03
CA ALA A 215 -8.31 2.04 -13.16
C ALA A 215 -9.19 3.24 -12.74
N GLY A 216 -9.73 3.23 -11.51
CA GLY A 216 -10.51 4.31 -10.93
C GLY A 216 -9.69 5.42 -10.28
N LEU A 217 -8.37 5.24 -10.14
CA LEU A 217 -7.48 6.28 -9.64
C LEU A 217 -7.34 7.45 -10.64
N PRO A 218 -6.98 8.67 -10.18
CA PRO A 218 -6.59 9.76 -11.06
C PRO A 218 -5.54 9.32 -12.08
N LEU A 219 -5.65 9.82 -13.32
CA LEU A 219 -4.72 9.46 -14.40
C LEU A 219 -3.23 9.65 -14.03
N PRO A 220 -2.81 10.74 -13.38
CA PRO A 220 -1.41 10.90 -12.95
C PRO A 220 -0.95 9.83 -11.95
N ASP A 221 -1.81 9.41 -11.03
CA ASP A 221 -1.48 8.41 -10.01
C ASP A 221 -1.29 7.03 -10.65
N ARG A 222 -2.15 6.68 -11.60
CA ARG A 222 -2.02 5.45 -12.39
C ARG A 222 -0.74 5.44 -13.21
N ALA A 223 -0.41 6.58 -13.81
CA ALA A 223 0.82 6.75 -14.58
C ALA A 223 2.04 6.54 -13.68
N GLU A 224 2.02 7.10 -12.47
CA GLU A 224 3.10 6.91 -11.49
C GLU A 224 3.22 5.43 -11.06
N ILE A 225 2.11 4.73 -10.80
CA ILE A 225 2.12 3.29 -10.48
C ILE A 225 2.77 2.49 -11.61
N VAL A 226 2.40 2.72 -12.88
CA VAL A 226 3.03 2.04 -14.03
C VAL A 226 4.53 2.33 -14.12
N LYS A 227 4.95 3.57 -13.84
CA LYS A 227 6.39 3.88 -13.83
C LYS A 227 7.14 3.11 -12.75
N LYS A 228 6.53 2.91 -11.57
CA LYS A 228 7.11 2.08 -10.50
C LYS A 228 7.25 0.63 -10.90
N ILE A 229 6.21 0.05 -11.52
CA ILE A 229 6.26 -1.31 -12.07
C ILE A 229 7.35 -1.41 -13.14
N GLY A 230 7.46 -0.42 -14.02
CA GLY A 230 8.49 -0.37 -15.05
C GLY A 230 9.91 -0.37 -14.48
N ARG A 231 10.16 0.38 -13.40
CA ARG A 231 11.46 0.36 -12.71
C ARG A 231 11.77 -0.97 -12.04
N ILE A 232 10.76 -1.66 -11.49
CA ILE A 232 10.90 -3.04 -11.00
C ILE A 232 11.24 -4.00 -12.15
N HIS A 233 10.58 -3.84 -13.31
CA HIS A 233 10.87 -4.64 -14.51
C HIS A 233 12.29 -4.44 -15.04
N LEU A 234 12.83 -3.22 -14.96
CA LEU A 234 14.22 -2.94 -15.33
C LEU A 234 15.24 -3.61 -14.40
N CYS A 235 14.83 -4.03 -13.20
CA CYS A 235 15.64 -4.88 -12.31
C CYS A 235 15.52 -6.39 -12.63
N GLY A 236 14.86 -6.77 -13.74
CA GLY A 236 14.75 -8.16 -14.16
C GLY A 236 13.59 -8.93 -13.54
N LEU A 237 12.64 -8.24 -12.90
CA LEU A 237 11.51 -8.83 -12.17
C LEU A 237 10.18 -8.62 -12.89
N THR A 238 9.35 -9.65 -12.98
CA THR A 238 7.95 -9.54 -13.40
C THR A 238 7.01 -9.83 -12.23
N LEU A 239 5.95 -9.03 -12.09
CA LEU A 239 4.94 -9.20 -11.03
C LEU A 239 3.80 -10.08 -11.55
N ASP A 240 3.79 -11.35 -11.15
CA ASP A 240 2.88 -12.36 -11.73
C ASP A 240 1.44 -12.26 -11.19
N ASP A 241 1.29 -11.73 -9.98
CA ASP A 241 0.00 -11.51 -9.29
C ASP A 241 -0.17 -10.04 -8.89
N PHE A 242 -0.05 -9.13 -9.86
CA PHE A 242 -0.22 -7.71 -9.61
C PHE A 242 -1.71 -7.31 -9.57
N TYR A 243 -2.18 -6.86 -8.40
CA TYR A 243 -3.51 -6.30 -8.20
C TYR A 243 -3.50 -5.11 -7.22
N GLU A 244 -4.66 -4.52 -6.95
CA GLU A 244 -4.83 -3.35 -6.06
C GLU A 244 -4.17 -3.54 -4.68
N GLY A 245 -4.19 -4.76 -4.14
CA GLY A 245 -3.63 -5.09 -2.84
C GLY A 245 -2.10 -5.06 -2.80
N ASN A 246 -1.43 -5.10 -3.95
CA ASN A 246 0.02 -4.91 -4.07
C ASN A 246 0.42 -3.43 -4.12
N VAL A 247 -0.54 -2.50 -4.09
CA VAL A 247 -0.27 -1.07 -4.07
C VAL A 247 -0.71 -0.50 -2.72
N VAL A 248 0.23 0.13 -2.02
CA VAL A 248 -0.04 0.90 -0.80
C VAL A 248 0.26 2.37 -1.03
N HIS A 249 -0.40 3.24 -0.29
CA HIS A 249 -0.20 4.67 -0.40
C HIS A 249 -0.25 5.40 0.93
N GLN A 250 0.57 6.44 1.04
CA GLN A 250 0.55 7.41 2.14
C GLN A 250 0.51 8.82 1.54
N GLY A 251 -0.64 9.48 1.66
CA GLY A 251 -0.91 10.69 0.90
C GLY A 251 -0.87 10.40 -0.60
N ASN A 252 -0.02 11.11 -1.33
CA ASN A 252 0.16 10.99 -2.78
C ASN A 252 1.35 10.07 -3.17
N ALA A 253 1.96 9.39 -2.20
CA ALA A 253 3.11 8.52 -2.44
C ALA A 253 2.66 7.05 -2.49
N TYR A 254 2.85 6.40 -3.64
CA TYR A 254 2.56 4.98 -3.85
C TYR A 254 3.79 4.10 -3.67
N ARG A 255 3.59 2.87 -3.20
CA ARG A 255 4.63 1.82 -3.13
C ARG A 255 4.07 0.48 -3.58
N ILE A 256 4.89 -0.30 -4.26
CA ILE A 256 4.58 -1.67 -4.67
C ILE A 256 5.07 -2.64 -3.58
N VAL A 257 4.23 -3.59 -3.20
CA VAL A 257 4.49 -4.56 -2.12
C VAL A 257 4.13 -5.99 -2.53
N ALA A 258 4.50 -6.95 -1.69
CA ALA A 258 4.18 -8.37 -1.80
C ALA A 258 4.85 -9.08 -2.99
N PHE A 259 6.18 -9.22 -2.93
CA PHE A 259 7.01 -9.90 -3.93
C PHE A 259 7.10 -11.42 -3.71
N GLN A 260 5.99 -12.07 -3.36
CA GLN A 260 5.94 -13.53 -3.13
C GLN A 260 5.86 -14.33 -4.42
N HIS A 261 5.35 -13.70 -5.48
CA HIS A 261 5.11 -14.30 -6.78
C HIS A 261 5.75 -13.39 -7.83
N VAL A 262 7.07 -13.56 -7.98
CA VAL A 262 7.85 -12.83 -8.97
C VAL A 262 8.61 -13.80 -9.85
N ASP A 263 8.64 -13.47 -11.14
CA ASP A 263 9.47 -14.15 -12.11
C ASP A 263 10.77 -13.37 -12.32
N PHE A 264 11.88 -14.09 -12.44
CA PHE A 264 13.22 -13.54 -12.61
C PHE A 264 13.72 -13.68 -14.05
N GLY A 265 14.72 -12.88 -14.40
CA GLY A 265 15.41 -12.97 -15.70
C GLY A 265 14.68 -12.24 -16.84
N HIS A 266 13.75 -11.33 -16.51
CA HIS A 266 13.07 -10.54 -17.53
C HIS A 266 13.98 -9.47 -18.13
N GLU A 267 14.35 -9.61 -19.40
CA GLU A 267 15.10 -8.57 -20.13
C GLU A 267 14.16 -7.46 -20.62
N CYS A 268 13.84 -6.53 -19.72
CA CYS A 268 12.92 -5.44 -20.03
C CYS A 268 13.58 -4.39 -20.93
N LEU A 269 13.01 -4.16 -22.13
CA LEU A 269 13.40 -3.06 -23.02
C LEU A 269 12.52 -1.82 -22.83
N TRP A 270 11.85 -1.67 -21.68
CA TRP A 270 10.99 -0.53 -21.40
C TRP A 270 11.78 0.78 -21.53
N LYS A 271 11.27 1.69 -22.38
CA LYS A 271 12.01 2.88 -22.82
C LYS A 271 11.88 4.10 -21.87
N GLY A 272 11.59 3.86 -20.59
CA GLY A 272 11.68 4.88 -19.53
C GLY A 272 10.37 5.57 -19.15
N ASP A 273 10.51 6.71 -18.45
CA ASP A 273 9.45 7.36 -17.64
C ASP A 273 8.23 7.91 -18.40
N ARG A 274 8.19 7.82 -19.74
CA ARG A 274 7.01 8.24 -20.52
C ARG A 274 6.04 7.08 -20.65
N VAL A 275 4.86 7.22 -20.06
CA VAL A 275 3.80 6.20 -20.08
C VAL A 275 2.59 6.61 -20.91
N TYR A 276 2.69 7.67 -21.71
CA TYR A 276 1.67 8.12 -22.67
C TYR A 276 0.28 8.33 -22.03
N GLU A 277 0.25 8.82 -20.80
CA GLU A 277 -0.98 8.96 -20.03
C GLU A 277 -2.01 9.85 -20.73
N GLY A 278 -3.19 9.32 -21.02
CA GLY A 278 -4.27 10.03 -21.70
C GLY A 278 -4.12 10.14 -23.22
N ASP A 279 -3.01 9.66 -23.79
CA ASP A 279 -2.82 9.49 -25.23
C ASP A 279 -3.48 8.20 -25.74
N PHE A 280 -3.39 7.96 -27.05
CA PHE A 280 -3.80 6.67 -27.62
C PHE A 280 -2.85 5.55 -27.19
N VAL A 281 -3.36 4.31 -27.18
CA VAL A 281 -2.56 3.11 -26.92
C VAL A 281 -1.30 3.14 -27.82
N PRO A 282 -0.09 3.17 -27.22
CA PRO A 282 1.16 3.10 -27.94
C PRO A 282 1.38 1.68 -28.47
N THR A 283 2.17 1.56 -29.52
CA THR A 283 2.62 0.26 -30.05
C THR A 283 3.61 -0.41 -29.08
N PHE A 284 3.77 -1.72 -29.20
CA PHE A 284 4.81 -2.44 -28.45
C PHE A 284 6.22 -1.89 -28.71
N SER A 285 6.49 -1.38 -29.91
CA SER A 285 7.79 -0.78 -30.26
C SER A 285 8.05 0.55 -29.54
N GLU A 286 6.99 1.30 -29.22
CA GLU A 286 7.05 2.57 -28.49
C GLU A 286 7.22 2.33 -26.99
N ILE A 287 6.55 1.34 -26.40
CA ILE A 287 6.69 0.97 -24.98
C ILE A 287 7.98 0.18 -24.72
N GLY A 288 8.33 -0.76 -25.61
CA GLY A 288 9.50 -1.63 -25.49
C GLY A 288 9.29 -2.90 -24.65
N CYS A 289 8.18 -3.04 -23.94
CA CYS A 289 7.86 -4.24 -23.17
C CYS A 289 6.37 -4.61 -23.25
N PRO A 290 5.99 -5.82 -23.72
CA PRO A 290 4.60 -6.27 -23.77
C PRO A 290 3.92 -6.32 -22.39
N ILE A 291 4.66 -6.66 -21.33
CA ILE A 291 4.08 -6.76 -19.98
C ILE A 291 3.72 -5.36 -19.46
N MET A 292 4.63 -4.39 -19.64
CA MET A 292 4.34 -2.98 -19.35
C MET A 292 3.19 -2.44 -20.18
N HIS A 293 3.06 -2.90 -21.43
CA HIS A 293 1.92 -2.57 -22.27
C HIS A 293 0.61 -3.09 -21.65
N ASN A 294 0.57 -4.34 -21.19
CA ASN A 294 -0.62 -4.90 -20.56
C ASN A 294 -1.00 -4.16 -19.27
N HIS A 295 -0.03 -3.85 -18.39
CA HIS A 295 -0.30 -3.06 -17.20
C HIS A 295 -0.88 -1.68 -17.53
N GLY A 296 -0.37 -0.99 -18.56
CA GLY A 296 -0.95 0.28 -19.00
C GLY A 296 -2.39 0.18 -19.49
N LEU A 297 -2.78 -0.95 -20.12
CA LEU A 297 -4.17 -1.23 -20.49
C LEU A 297 -5.05 -1.51 -19.28
N GLU A 298 -4.59 -2.34 -18.34
CA GLU A 298 -5.29 -2.71 -17.10
C GLU A 298 -5.55 -1.49 -16.21
N LEU A 299 -4.54 -0.63 -16.06
CA LEU A 299 -4.65 0.65 -15.37
C LEU A 299 -5.46 1.69 -16.18
N GLY A 300 -5.80 1.40 -17.43
CA GLY A 300 -6.58 2.30 -18.27
C GLY A 300 -5.85 3.63 -18.55
N LEU A 301 -4.53 3.60 -18.68
CA LEU A 301 -3.72 4.78 -18.99
C LEU A 301 -4.05 5.39 -20.35
N TRP A 302 -4.46 4.55 -21.29
CA TRP A 302 -4.57 4.94 -22.69
C TRP A 302 -6.00 4.97 -23.19
N LYS A 303 -6.23 5.86 -24.15
CA LYS A 303 -7.43 5.91 -24.98
C LYS A 303 -7.33 4.81 -26.02
N SER A 304 -8.39 4.02 -26.14
CA SER A 304 -8.50 3.06 -27.24
C SER A 304 -8.65 3.81 -28.57
N ARG A 305 -8.00 3.29 -29.63
CA ARG A 305 -8.13 3.83 -30.99
C ARG A 305 -9.46 3.41 -31.63
N THR A 306 -9.95 2.23 -31.26
CA THR A 306 -11.07 1.54 -31.91
C THR A 306 -12.29 1.42 -31.02
N SER A 307 -12.18 1.81 -29.75
CA SER A 307 -13.28 1.75 -28.80
C SER A 307 -13.43 3.00 -27.94
N VAL A 308 -14.63 3.17 -27.40
CA VAL A 308 -14.97 4.15 -26.38
C VAL A 308 -15.55 3.41 -25.17
N ARG A 309 -15.32 3.91 -23.97
CA ARG A 309 -15.89 3.37 -22.73
C ARG A 309 -17.22 4.04 -22.44
N VAL A 310 -18.26 3.23 -22.29
CA VAL A 310 -19.61 3.64 -21.87
C VAL A 310 -19.92 2.86 -20.59
N PHE A 311 -19.89 3.53 -19.43
CA PHE A 311 -20.11 2.93 -18.11
C PHE A 311 -19.29 1.65 -17.84
N GLY A 312 -17.98 1.73 -18.09
CA GLY A 312 -17.05 0.62 -17.91
C GLY A 312 -17.02 -0.38 -19.07
N SER A 313 -18.00 -0.35 -19.98
CA SER A 313 -18.05 -1.25 -21.14
C SER A 313 -17.30 -0.66 -22.34
N SER A 314 -16.40 -1.43 -22.94
CA SER A 314 -15.69 -1.06 -24.18
C SER A 314 -16.60 -1.28 -25.38
N CYS A 315 -16.86 -0.22 -26.14
CA CYS A 315 -17.79 -0.20 -27.26
C CYS A 315 -17.08 0.24 -28.55
N LEU A 316 -17.43 -0.29 -29.73
CA LEU A 316 -16.78 0.08 -30.99
C LEU A 316 -16.95 1.57 -31.30
N LYS A 317 -15.84 2.26 -31.57
CA LYS A 317 -15.81 3.71 -31.88
C LYS A 317 -16.57 4.06 -33.17
N SER A 318 -16.74 3.11 -34.08
CA SER A 318 -17.56 3.29 -35.29
C SER A 318 -19.05 3.42 -34.98
N GLU A 319 -19.52 2.86 -33.87
CA GLU A 319 -20.94 2.84 -33.51
C GLU A 319 -21.32 3.92 -32.50
N TYR A 320 -20.33 4.47 -31.79
CA TYR A 320 -20.54 5.40 -30.68
C TYR A 320 -19.84 6.73 -30.96
N PRO A 321 -20.31 7.83 -30.34
CA PRO A 321 -19.63 9.11 -30.41
C PRO A 321 -18.25 9.05 -29.74
N THR A 322 -17.46 10.09 -29.93
CA THR A 322 -16.17 10.31 -29.27
C THR A 322 -16.30 10.16 -27.74
N GLN A 323 -15.21 9.75 -27.09
CA GLN A 323 -15.21 9.55 -25.63
C GLN A 323 -15.64 10.82 -24.88
N GLU A 324 -15.17 12.00 -25.32
CA GLU A 324 -15.54 13.29 -24.74
C GLU A 324 -17.06 13.52 -24.79
N ALA A 325 -17.67 13.28 -25.95
CA ALA A 325 -19.12 13.35 -26.09
C ALA A 325 -19.84 12.31 -25.21
N VAL A 326 -19.35 11.07 -25.14
CA VAL A 326 -19.91 10.05 -24.23
C VAL A 326 -19.87 10.53 -22.78
N ASP A 327 -18.74 11.10 -22.34
CA ASP A 327 -18.54 11.54 -20.96
C ASP A 327 -19.52 12.68 -20.60
N ILE A 328 -19.67 13.66 -21.49
CA ILE A 328 -20.64 14.76 -21.34
C ILE A 328 -22.08 14.23 -21.31
N LEU A 329 -22.44 13.40 -22.29
CA LEU A 329 -23.79 12.83 -22.41
C LEU A 329 -24.15 11.89 -21.24
N SER A 330 -23.14 11.31 -20.59
CA SER A 330 -23.30 10.42 -19.44
C SER A 330 -23.32 11.16 -18.09
N GLN A 331 -23.02 12.46 -18.08
CA GLN A 331 -22.95 13.23 -16.84
C GLN A 331 -24.30 13.21 -16.08
N GLY A 332 -24.25 12.82 -14.81
CA GLY A 332 -25.42 12.74 -13.92
C GLY A 332 -26.34 11.54 -14.16
N VAL A 333 -26.05 10.66 -15.12
CA VAL A 333 -26.86 9.47 -15.39
C VAL A 333 -26.65 8.42 -14.29
N LYS A 334 -27.76 7.85 -13.82
CA LYS A 334 -27.78 6.71 -12.90
C LYS A 334 -28.72 5.66 -13.45
N PHE A 335 -28.27 4.41 -13.47
CA PHE A 335 -29.09 3.28 -13.89
C PHE A 335 -29.66 2.55 -12.68
N PHE A 336 -30.88 2.03 -12.85
CA PHE A 336 -31.56 1.23 -11.85
C PHE A 336 -31.83 -0.19 -12.35
N HIS A 337 -31.86 -0.38 -13.67
CA HIS A 337 -32.14 -1.65 -14.34
C HIS A 337 -31.20 -1.87 -15.53
N ALA A 338 -31.03 -3.13 -15.95
CA ALA A 338 -30.24 -3.45 -17.14
C ALA A 338 -30.83 -2.85 -18.44
N ASP A 339 -32.15 -2.74 -18.52
CA ASP A 339 -32.84 -2.12 -19.67
C ASP A 339 -32.49 -0.62 -19.81
N ASP A 340 -32.27 0.08 -18.69
CA ASP A 340 -31.89 1.50 -18.69
C ASP A 340 -30.56 1.71 -19.44
N VAL A 341 -29.62 0.77 -19.26
CA VAL A 341 -28.31 0.79 -19.93
C VAL A 341 -28.50 0.64 -21.43
N LYS A 342 -29.34 -0.30 -21.87
CA LYS A 342 -29.64 -0.54 -23.30
C LYS A 342 -30.29 0.67 -23.98
N ASP A 343 -31.25 1.30 -23.31
CA ASP A 343 -31.92 2.50 -23.81
C ASP A 343 -30.93 3.66 -23.93
N PHE A 344 -30.03 3.81 -22.95
CA PHE A 344 -28.98 4.81 -23.00
C PHE A 344 -27.98 4.56 -24.12
N HIS A 345 -27.51 3.33 -24.33
CA HIS A 345 -26.64 3.01 -25.46
C HIS A 345 -27.33 3.32 -26.79
N THR A 346 -28.61 2.97 -26.94
CA THR A 346 -29.39 3.29 -28.15
C THR A 346 -29.42 4.80 -28.40
N TRP A 347 -29.61 5.59 -27.35
CA TRP A 347 -29.63 7.05 -27.43
C TRP A 347 -28.25 7.65 -27.76
N LEU A 348 -27.16 7.11 -27.22
CA LEU A 348 -25.79 7.49 -27.62
C LEU A 348 -25.50 7.18 -29.09
N LYS A 349 -25.87 5.98 -29.57
CA LYS A 349 -25.71 5.61 -30.99
C LYS A 349 -26.48 6.52 -31.93
N LYS A 350 -27.64 7.06 -31.49
CA LYS A 350 -28.37 8.08 -32.26
C LYS A 350 -27.58 9.38 -32.34
N TYR A 351 -27.00 9.86 -31.23
CA TYR A 351 -26.17 11.07 -31.25
C TYR A 351 -24.98 10.95 -32.21
N LYS A 352 -24.40 9.74 -32.37
CA LYS A 352 -23.32 9.50 -33.34
C LYS A 352 -23.67 9.99 -34.76
N GLN A 353 -24.94 9.93 -35.16
CA GLN A 353 -25.39 10.38 -36.48
C GLN A 353 -25.41 11.90 -36.63
N TYR A 354 -25.34 12.65 -35.52
CA TYR A 354 -25.38 14.11 -35.47
C TYR A 354 -24.07 14.73 -34.95
N GLU A 355 -23.07 13.92 -34.63
CA GLU A 355 -21.84 14.35 -33.96
C GLU A 355 -21.07 15.42 -34.75
N GLU A 356 -21.19 15.41 -36.08
CA GLU A 356 -20.56 16.42 -36.95
C GLU A 356 -21.35 17.74 -37.01
N ASP A 357 -22.65 17.72 -36.73
CA ASP A 357 -23.57 18.84 -36.92
C ASP A 357 -23.95 19.58 -35.63
N MET A 358 -23.78 18.93 -34.46
CA MET A 358 -24.19 19.51 -33.19
C MET A 358 -23.36 19.03 -32.00
N THR A 359 -23.22 19.89 -30.99
CA THR A 359 -22.52 19.53 -29.75
C THR A 359 -23.37 18.61 -28.86
N PRO A 360 -22.74 17.86 -27.94
CA PRO A 360 -23.46 17.03 -26.98
C PRO A 360 -24.52 17.80 -26.18
N GLU A 361 -24.22 19.03 -25.76
CA GLU A 361 -25.11 19.90 -24.98
C GLU A 361 -26.35 20.28 -25.78
N LYS A 362 -26.17 20.74 -27.03
CA LYS A 362 -27.27 21.09 -27.92
C LYS A 362 -28.13 19.86 -28.25
N TYR A 363 -27.52 18.68 -28.38
CA TYR A 363 -28.25 17.44 -28.54
C TYR A 363 -29.12 17.14 -27.30
N MET A 364 -28.60 17.34 -26.08
CA MET A 364 -29.39 17.15 -24.85
C MET A 364 -30.58 18.10 -24.71
N GLU A 365 -30.46 19.32 -25.21
CA GLU A 365 -31.56 20.31 -25.22
C GLU A 365 -32.68 19.92 -26.19
N THR A 366 -32.30 19.40 -27.36
CA THR A 366 -33.23 19.11 -28.47
C THR A 366 -33.78 17.68 -28.44
N ASN A 367 -33.01 16.73 -27.89
CA ASN A 367 -33.34 15.32 -27.84
C ASN A 367 -33.45 14.87 -26.38
N LYS A 368 -34.69 14.62 -25.95
CA LYS A 368 -34.97 14.21 -24.58
C LYS A 368 -34.18 12.95 -24.21
N ARG A 369 -33.27 13.08 -23.24
CA ARG A 369 -32.53 11.96 -22.65
C ARG A 369 -33.54 10.94 -22.07
N PRO A 370 -33.30 9.62 -22.22
CA PRO A 370 -34.14 8.62 -21.57
C PRO A 370 -34.21 8.85 -20.05
N THR A 371 -35.40 8.73 -19.48
CA THR A 371 -35.62 8.91 -18.04
C THR A 371 -35.52 7.57 -17.33
N PHE A 372 -34.49 7.40 -16.52
CA PHE A 372 -34.26 6.20 -15.72
C PHE A 372 -34.92 6.38 -14.36
N THR A 373 -36.21 6.03 -14.26
CA THR A 373 -36.91 6.07 -12.99
C THR A 373 -36.65 4.79 -12.22
N ARG A 374 -36.41 4.92 -10.91
CA ARG A 374 -36.35 3.77 -10.02
C ARG A 374 -37.72 3.11 -10.01
N ARG A 375 -37.93 2.09 -10.85
CA ARG A 375 -39.08 1.21 -10.71
C ARG A 375 -38.91 0.49 -9.39
N TYR A 376 -39.63 0.95 -8.37
CA TYR A 376 -39.81 0.16 -7.17
C TYR A 376 -40.48 -1.12 -7.63
N PHE A 377 -39.74 -2.23 -7.63
CA PHE A 377 -40.38 -3.52 -7.47
C PHE A 377 -41.12 -3.40 -6.15
N GLY A 378 -42.45 -3.21 -6.23
CA GLY A 378 -43.30 -3.28 -5.04
C GLY A 378 -42.94 -4.55 -4.26
N PRO A 379 -43.23 -4.60 -2.94
CA PRO A 379 -42.94 -5.78 -2.14
C PRO A 379 -43.36 -7.00 -2.95
N ARG A 380 -42.44 -7.93 -3.22
CA ARG A 380 -42.80 -9.20 -3.84
C ARG A 380 -43.93 -9.73 -2.98
N LYS A 381 -45.16 -9.75 -3.53
CA LYS A 381 -46.27 -10.48 -2.95
C LYS A 381 -45.93 -11.95 -3.16
N ASP A 382 -44.91 -12.43 -2.45
CA ASP A 382 -44.69 -13.83 -2.25
C ASP A 382 -45.96 -14.28 -1.53
N LYS A 383 -46.72 -15.12 -2.23
CA LYS A 383 -48.01 -15.66 -1.81
C LYS A 383 -47.89 -16.17 -0.38
N LEU A 384 -48.46 -15.42 0.56
CA LEU A 384 -48.98 -15.98 1.81
C LEU A 384 -50.25 -16.75 1.44
N ASP A 385 -50.09 -17.86 0.74
CA ASP A 385 -51.11 -18.91 0.66
C ASP A 385 -50.77 -19.89 1.79
N HIS A 386 -51.33 -19.63 2.97
CA HIS A 386 -51.51 -20.60 4.05
C HIS A 386 -52.98 -20.72 4.37
#